data_AF-A0A955MVR1-F1
#
_entry.id   AF-A0A955MVR1-F1
#
_cell.length_a   1.000
_cell.length_b   1.000
_cell.length_c   1.000
_cell.angle_alpha   90.00
_cell.angle_beta   90.00
_cell.angle_gamma   90.00
#
_symmetry.space_group_name_H-M   'P 1'
#
loop_
_entity.id
_entity.type
_entity.pdbx_description
1 polymer ?
#
loop_
_entity_poly.entity_id
_entity_poly.type
_entity_poly.pdbx_seq_one_letter_code
_entity_poly.pdbx_strand_id
1 'polypeptide(L)'
;MIVFMAVLLISLHSASARTLYVSKTGDGSTGVSWETGFPTVTEAIESATAGDHIWVASGSYNEAISLKPEIELYGGFSGNENEDQFDLRSWRTNATILDATGLHSTVVNGAENCQIDGFTITNGEGRFTVNTGSGGIACFNIQKMVIANCRIVNNRAFYEMVGNSVLGGVGGGINGNNATVDIYSCEILSNRAD
;
A
#
# COMPACT_ATOMS: atom_id res chain seq x y z
N MET A 1 1.92 47.09 -38.78
CA MET A 1 2.74 46.31 -37.83
C MET A 1 1.86 45.16 -37.35
N ILE A 2 1.95 44.00 -38.01
CA ILE A 2 1.12 42.82 -37.69
C ILE A 2 1.93 41.98 -36.71
N VAL A 3 1.43 41.85 -35.48
CA VAL A 3 2.06 41.04 -34.43
C VAL A 3 1.72 39.58 -34.70
N PHE A 4 2.73 38.78 -35.02
CA PHE A 4 2.63 37.32 -35.06
C PHE A 4 2.52 36.82 -33.62
N MET A 5 1.33 36.34 -33.24
CA MET A 5 1.14 35.63 -31.98
C MET A 5 1.58 34.18 -32.19
N ALA A 6 2.74 33.83 -31.64
CA ALA A 6 3.19 32.44 -31.58
C ALA A 6 2.30 31.68 -30.58
N VAL A 7 1.47 30.77 -31.08
CA VAL A 7 0.76 29.80 -30.23
C VAL A 7 1.78 28.74 -29.83
N LEU A 8 2.24 28.81 -28.57
CA LEU A 8 3.03 27.76 -27.95
C LEU A 8 2.12 26.55 -27.75
N LEU A 9 2.24 25.54 -28.61
CA LEU A 9 1.64 24.22 -28.40
C LEU A 9 2.35 23.58 -27.23
N ILE A 10 1.81 23.77 -26.02
CA ILE A 10 2.18 22.96 -24.86
C ILE A 10 1.60 21.57 -25.16
N SER A 11 2.46 20.64 -25.56
CA SER A 11 2.08 19.23 -25.59
C SER A 11 1.78 18.83 -24.14
N LEU A 12 0.48 18.72 -23.81
CA LEU A 12 0.05 17.98 -22.64
C LEU A 12 0.49 16.53 -22.87
N HIS A 13 1.68 16.19 -22.37
CA HIS A 13 2.01 14.80 -22.15
C HIS A 13 1.05 14.35 -21.05
N SER A 14 0.02 13.59 -21.43
CA SER A 14 -0.58 12.69 -20.46
C SER A 14 0.56 11.79 -20.02
N ALA A 15 1.07 11.99 -18.80
CA ALA A 15 2.01 11.04 -18.23
C ALA A 15 1.28 9.70 -18.20
N SER A 16 1.70 8.75 -19.05
CA SER A 16 1.21 7.39 -18.95
C SER A 16 1.58 6.89 -17.56
N ALA A 17 0.62 6.33 -16.83
CA ALA A 17 0.87 5.60 -15.60
C ALA A 17 2.05 4.64 -15.84
N ARG A 18 3.10 4.73 -15.03
CA ARG A 18 4.24 3.81 -15.12
C ARG A 18 3.96 2.60 -14.25
N THR A 19 4.43 1.44 -14.67
CA THR A 19 4.49 0.26 -13.82
C THR A 19 5.88 0.18 -13.20
N LEU A 20 5.95 0.24 -11.87
CA LEU A 20 7.14 -0.05 -11.11
C LEU A 20 7.11 -1.48 -10.57
N TYR A 21 8.25 -2.12 -10.50
CA TYR A 21 8.39 -3.52 -10.09
C TYR A 21 9.14 -3.63 -8.77
N VAL A 22 8.67 -4.52 -7.89
CA VAL A 22 9.31 -4.87 -6.63
C VAL A 22 9.67 -6.35 -6.64
N SER A 23 10.95 -6.66 -6.46
CA SER A 23 11.45 -8.02 -6.35
C SER A 23 12.64 -8.06 -5.40
N LYS A 24 12.65 -9.01 -4.46
CA LYS A 24 13.77 -9.18 -3.52
C LYS A 24 15.09 -9.53 -4.21
N THR A 25 15.05 -9.93 -5.48
CA THR A 25 16.23 -10.23 -6.30
C THR A 25 16.51 -9.17 -7.35
N GLY A 26 15.70 -8.11 -7.42
CA GLY A 26 15.96 -6.97 -8.29
C GLY A 26 17.14 -6.14 -7.78
N ASP A 27 17.79 -5.40 -8.67
CA ASP A 27 18.97 -4.59 -8.34
C ASP A 27 18.66 -3.19 -7.77
N GLY A 28 17.38 -2.79 -7.77
CA GLY A 28 16.91 -1.51 -7.26
C GLY A 28 17.29 -0.28 -8.09
N SER A 29 17.78 -0.45 -9.32
CA SER A 29 18.32 0.65 -10.12
C SER A 29 17.26 1.61 -10.67
N THR A 30 16.18 1.07 -11.25
CA THR A 30 15.18 1.90 -11.96
C THR A 30 13.74 1.49 -11.69
N GLY A 31 13.51 0.23 -11.30
CA GLY A 31 12.18 -0.30 -11.03
C GLY A 31 11.31 -0.52 -12.26
N VAL A 32 11.85 -0.47 -13.49
CA VAL A 32 11.03 -0.60 -14.72
C VAL A 32 10.95 -2.02 -15.28
N SER A 33 11.58 -2.98 -14.61
CA SER A 33 11.47 -4.43 -14.87
C SER A 33 11.69 -5.21 -13.58
N TRP A 34 11.45 -6.53 -13.59
CA TRP A 34 11.76 -7.37 -12.43
C TRP A 34 13.25 -7.41 -12.07
N GLU A 35 14.15 -7.41 -13.06
CA GLU A 35 15.60 -7.41 -12.85
C GLU A 35 16.07 -6.09 -12.24
N THR A 36 15.48 -4.98 -12.69
CA THR A 36 15.78 -3.65 -12.16
C THR A 36 14.87 -3.23 -11.00
N GLY A 37 14.04 -4.17 -10.54
CA GLY A 37 13.00 -3.97 -9.54
C GLY A 37 13.57 -3.54 -8.18
N PHE A 38 12.78 -2.79 -7.43
CA PHE A 38 13.15 -2.40 -6.08
C PHE A 38 13.17 -3.61 -5.13
N PRO A 39 14.20 -3.77 -4.28
CA PRO A 39 14.26 -4.84 -3.30
C PRO A 39 13.15 -4.78 -2.24
N THR A 40 12.63 -3.59 -1.96
CA THR A 40 11.60 -3.34 -0.94
C THR A 40 10.37 -2.64 -1.52
N VAL A 41 9.23 -2.81 -0.84
CA VAL A 41 7.98 -2.13 -1.22
C VAL A 41 8.08 -0.64 -0.92
N THR A 42 8.76 -0.26 0.17
CA THR A 42 8.96 1.13 0.57
C THR A 42 9.74 1.92 -0.49
N GLU A 43 10.85 1.40 -1.01
CA GLU A 43 11.64 2.06 -2.06
C GLU A 43 10.83 2.32 -3.35
N ALA A 44 9.98 1.37 -3.74
CA ALA A 44 9.11 1.55 -4.89
C ALA A 44 8.05 2.62 -4.66
N ILE A 45 7.42 2.63 -3.47
CA ILE A 45 6.46 3.68 -3.11
C ILE A 45 7.14 5.04 -3.10
N GLU A 46 8.36 5.15 -2.55
CA GLU A 46 9.14 6.39 -2.54
C GLU A 46 9.48 6.89 -3.95
N SER A 47 9.73 5.98 -4.89
CA SER A 47 10.03 6.29 -6.29
C SER A 47 8.78 6.58 -7.15
N ALA A 48 7.61 6.10 -6.71
CA ALA A 48 6.34 6.28 -7.40
C ALA A 48 5.81 7.72 -7.31
N THR A 49 5.13 8.12 -8.37
CA THR A 49 4.40 9.39 -8.52
C THR A 49 2.92 9.12 -8.78
N ALA A 50 2.04 10.08 -8.46
CA ALA A 50 0.60 9.94 -8.62
C ALA A 50 0.21 9.39 -10.01
N GLY A 51 -0.64 8.35 -10.00
CA GLY A 51 -1.05 7.60 -11.18
C GLY A 51 -0.20 6.36 -11.48
N ASP A 52 0.94 6.14 -10.82
CA ASP A 52 1.77 4.95 -11.05
C ASP A 52 1.16 3.69 -10.42
N HIS A 53 1.45 2.55 -11.05
CA HIS A 53 1.16 1.22 -10.51
C HIS A 53 2.44 0.58 -9.97
N ILE A 54 2.33 -0.20 -8.90
CA ILE A 54 3.45 -0.95 -8.33
C ILE A 54 3.09 -2.43 -8.31
N TRP A 55 3.84 -3.25 -9.02
CA TRP A 55 3.70 -4.70 -9.08
C TRP A 55 4.74 -5.36 -8.17
N VAL A 56 4.28 -6.17 -7.23
CA VAL A 56 5.11 -6.79 -6.20
C VAL A 56 5.16 -8.30 -6.39
N ALA A 57 6.37 -8.81 -6.60
CA ALA A 57 6.62 -10.24 -6.69
C ALA A 57 6.25 -10.96 -5.39
N SER A 58 5.99 -12.26 -5.50
CA SER A 58 5.74 -13.12 -4.35
C SER A 58 6.96 -13.12 -3.42
N GLY A 59 6.69 -13.12 -2.12
CA GLY A 59 7.74 -13.00 -1.12
C GLY A 59 7.23 -12.42 0.19
N SER A 60 8.06 -12.55 1.22
CA SER A 60 7.85 -11.87 2.50
C SER A 60 8.76 -10.66 2.62
N TYR A 61 8.15 -9.52 2.86
CA TYR A 61 8.74 -8.20 3.00
C TYR A 61 8.52 -7.74 4.44
N ASN A 62 9.62 -7.66 5.21
CA ASN A 62 9.54 -7.24 6.61
C ASN A 62 9.50 -5.71 6.68
N GLU A 63 8.34 -5.16 6.41
CA GLU A 63 8.13 -3.72 6.22
C GLU A 63 6.81 -3.26 6.83
N ALA A 64 6.80 -2.00 7.27
CA ALA A 64 5.59 -1.24 7.54
C ALA A 64 5.56 -0.07 6.55
N ILE A 65 4.56 -0.05 5.68
CA ILE A 65 4.52 0.86 4.53
C ILE A 65 3.52 2.00 4.75
N SER A 66 3.76 3.12 4.07
CA SER A 66 2.79 4.21 3.96
C SER A 66 2.52 4.47 2.50
N LEU A 67 1.29 4.24 2.07
CA LEU A 67 0.89 4.48 0.68
C LEU A 67 0.95 5.98 0.36
N LYS A 68 1.11 6.30 -0.92
CA LYS A 68 0.97 7.65 -1.44
C LYS A 68 -0.39 7.80 -2.15
N PRO A 69 -0.92 9.03 -2.23
CA PRO A 69 -2.14 9.26 -2.99
C PRO A 69 -2.01 8.84 -4.44
N GLU A 70 -3.10 8.31 -5.01
CA GLU A 70 -3.18 7.94 -6.43
C GLU A 70 -2.16 6.86 -6.86
N ILE A 71 -1.68 6.04 -5.92
CA ILE A 71 -0.86 4.86 -6.19
C ILE A 71 -1.68 3.59 -6.05
N GLU A 72 -1.53 2.69 -7.00
CA GLU A 72 -2.13 1.35 -6.94
C GLU A 72 -1.04 0.29 -6.74
N LEU A 73 -1.14 -0.43 -5.62
CA LEU A 73 -0.16 -1.42 -5.19
C LEU A 73 -0.76 -2.83 -5.34
N TYR A 74 -0.10 -3.67 -6.14
CA TYR A 74 -0.59 -4.98 -6.55
C TYR A 74 0.38 -6.11 -6.18
N GLY A 75 -0.09 -7.08 -5.40
CA GLY A 75 0.60 -8.33 -5.09
C GLY A 75 0.10 -9.50 -5.93
N GLY A 76 0.80 -10.63 -5.86
CA GLY A 76 0.41 -11.86 -6.55
C GLY A 76 1.22 -12.21 -7.79
N PHE A 77 2.30 -11.50 -8.07
CA PHE A 77 3.17 -11.77 -9.22
C PHE A 77 4.20 -12.84 -8.90
N SER A 78 4.59 -13.62 -9.89
CA SER A 78 5.69 -14.59 -9.80
C SER A 78 7.05 -13.90 -9.89
N GLY A 79 7.10 -12.71 -10.49
CA GLY A 79 8.32 -11.92 -10.70
C GLY A 79 8.93 -12.12 -12.09
N ASN A 80 8.12 -12.50 -13.08
CA ASN A 80 8.54 -12.72 -14.46
C ASN A 80 7.49 -12.31 -15.50
N GLU A 81 6.39 -11.69 -15.05
CA GLU A 81 5.30 -11.18 -15.89
C GLU A 81 5.69 -9.89 -16.63
N ASN A 82 5.29 -9.74 -17.89
CA ASN A 82 5.42 -8.49 -18.63
C ASN A 82 4.21 -7.55 -18.37
N GLU A 83 4.30 -6.29 -18.79
CA GLU A 83 3.25 -5.27 -18.57
C GLU A 83 1.84 -5.67 -19.06
N ASP A 84 1.74 -6.48 -20.12
CA ASP A 84 0.46 -6.97 -20.65
C ASP A 84 -0.10 -8.19 -19.90
N GLN A 85 0.58 -8.66 -18.86
CA GLN A 85 0.27 -9.91 -18.15
C GLN A 85 -0.27 -9.68 -16.73
N PHE A 86 -0.82 -8.49 -16.46
CA PHE A 86 -1.42 -8.15 -15.17
C PHE A 86 -2.40 -9.22 -14.65
N ASP A 87 -3.29 -9.71 -15.53
CA ASP A 87 -4.33 -10.68 -15.18
C ASP A 87 -3.80 -12.10 -14.91
N LEU A 88 -2.52 -12.37 -15.18
CA LEU A 88 -1.89 -13.66 -14.84
C LEU A 88 -1.47 -13.73 -13.37
N ARG A 89 -1.51 -12.61 -12.64
CA ARG A 89 -1.23 -12.59 -11.20
C ARG A 89 -2.13 -13.56 -10.45
N SER A 90 -1.55 -14.32 -9.54
CA SER A 90 -2.23 -15.35 -8.75
C SER A 90 -2.07 -15.07 -7.26
N TRP A 91 -2.73 -14.03 -6.75
CA TRP A 91 -2.54 -13.50 -5.39
C TRP A 91 -2.72 -14.51 -4.24
N ARG A 92 -3.44 -15.62 -4.46
CA ARG A 92 -3.54 -16.72 -3.47
C ARG A 92 -2.35 -17.67 -3.50
N THR A 93 -1.76 -17.92 -4.68
CA THR A 93 -0.67 -18.88 -4.87
C THR A 93 0.69 -18.19 -4.74
N ASN A 94 0.83 -17.03 -5.35
CA ASN A 94 2.01 -16.18 -5.37
C ASN A 94 1.92 -15.17 -4.22
N ALA A 95 1.89 -15.64 -2.98
CA ALA A 95 1.64 -14.78 -1.83
C ALA A 95 2.68 -13.65 -1.72
N THR A 96 2.20 -12.41 -1.72
CA THR A 96 2.98 -11.23 -1.36
C THR A 96 2.62 -10.83 0.07
N ILE A 97 3.60 -10.84 0.97
CA ILE A 97 3.37 -10.71 2.41
C ILE A 97 4.09 -9.46 2.91
N LEU A 98 3.32 -8.51 3.45
CA LEU A 98 3.81 -7.42 4.29
C LEU A 98 3.77 -7.90 5.75
N ASP A 99 4.93 -8.12 6.33
CA ASP A 99 5.11 -8.69 7.66
C ASP A 99 5.78 -7.68 8.59
N ALA A 100 5.04 -7.07 9.50
CA ALA A 100 5.60 -6.07 10.42
C ALA A 100 6.17 -6.67 11.72
N THR A 101 6.53 -7.96 11.73
CA THR A 101 7.15 -8.62 12.89
C THR A 101 8.32 -7.80 13.42
N GLY A 102 8.28 -7.47 14.71
CA GLY A 102 9.33 -6.73 15.41
C GLY A 102 9.38 -5.23 15.10
N LEU A 103 8.50 -4.70 14.23
CA LEU A 103 8.51 -3.29 13.86
C LEU A 103 7.69 -2.41 14.82
N HIS A 104 6.83 -3.00 15.64
CA HIS A 104 5.94 -2.28 16.58
C HIS A 104 5.14 -1.14 15.93
N SER A 105 4.65 -1.38 14.71
CA SER A 105 3.96 -0.40 13.89
C SER A 105 2.67 -0.95 13.32
N THR A 106 1.79 -0.05 12.87
CA THR A 106 0.79 -0.35 11.83
C THR A 106 1.51 -0.91 10.61
N VAL A 107 0.98 -1.97 9.98
CA VAL A 107 1.58 -2.53 8.75
C VAL A 107 1.41 -1.61 7.55
N VAL A 108 0.21 -1.03 7.36
CA VAL A 108 -0.11 -0.18 6.21
C VAL A 108 -0.80 1.09 6.67
N ASN A 109 -0.21 2.26 6.35
CA ASN A 109 -0.91 3.54 6.42
C ASN A 109 -1.51 3.86 5.05
N GLY A 110 -2.84 4.01 5.00
CA GLY A 110 -3.59 4.33 3.79
C GLY A 110 -3.43 5.79 3.35
N ALA A 111 -3.75 6.05 2.08
CA ALA A 111 -3.73 7.38 1.46
C ALA A 111 -5.02 7.64 0.64
N GLU A 112 -5.19 8.86 0.15
CA GLU A 112 -6.33 9.21 -0.70
C GLU A 112 -6.24 8.57 -2.10
N ASN A 113 -7.37 8.14 -2.67
CA ASN A 113 -7.46 7.63 -4.04
C ASN A 113 -6.43 6.52 -4.36
N CYS A 114 -6.06 5.69 -3.39
CA CYS A 114 -5.05 4.64 -3.55
C CYS A 114 -5.68 3.25 -3.48
N GLN A 115 -4.95 2.24 -3.96
CA GLN A 115 -5.38 0.84 -3.89
C GLN A 115 -4.27 -0.05 -3.34
N ILE A 116 -4.67 -1.03 -2.53
CA ILE A 116 -3.84 -2.18 -2.19
C ILE A 116 -4.62 -3.47 -2.51
N ASP A 117 -4.03 -4.32 -3.36
CA ASP A 117 -4.68 -5.52 -3.87
C ASP A 117 -3.77 -6.75 -3.77
N GLY A 118 -4.28 -7.84 -3.20
CA GLY A 118 -3.64 -9.16 -3.28
C GLY A 118 -2.50 -9.38 -2.29
N PHE A 119 -2.50 -8.65 -1.16
CA PHE A 119 -1.49 -8.78 -0.12
C PHE A 119 -1.97 -9.61 1.07
N THR A 120 -1.03 -10.31 1.71
CA THR A 120 -1.16 -10.69 3.12
C THR A 120 -0.53 -9.61 3.98
N ILE A 121 -1.28 -9.08 4.94
CA ILE A 121 -0.89 -7.99 5.83
C ILE A 121 -0.92 -8.55 7.26
N THR A 122 0.26 -8.71 7.86
CA THR A 122 0.39 -9.50 9.09
C THR A 122 1.39 -8.95 10.11
N ASN A 123 1.20 -9.39 11.35
CA ASN A 123 2.08 -9.18 12.50
C ASN A 123 2.36 -7.70 12.82
N GLY A 124 1.46 -6.80 12.40
CA GLY A 124 1.44 -5.42 12.90
C GLY A 124 1.22 -5.38 14.40
N GLU A 125 1.96 -4.53 15.08
CA GLU A 125 1.90 -4.36 16.53
C GLU A 125 1.92 -2.87 16.89
N GLY A 126 0.91 -2.14 16.42
CA GLY A 126 0.82 -0.70 16.67
C GLY A 126 0.51 -0.39 18.13
N ARG A 127 1.28 0.51 18.74
CA ARG A 127 1.10 1.00 20.11
C ARG A 127 0.76 2.48 20.10
N PHE A 128 -0.38 2.84 20.66
CA PHE A 128 -0.92 4.19 20.51
C PHE A 128 -1.36 4.78 21.83
N THR A 129 -0.94 6.03 22.06
CA THR A 129 -1.39 6.86 23.20
C THR A 129 -2.53 7.80 22.81
N VAL A 130 -2.87 7.85 21.52
CA VAL A 130 -3.99 8.61 20.95
C VAL A 130 -4.89 7.68 20.15
N ASN A 131 -6.16 8.07 20.03
CA ASN A 131 -7.26 7.20 19.63
C ASN A 131 -7.38 6.97 18.10
N THR A 132 -6.25 6.81 17.41
CA THR A 132 -6.17 6.74 15.94
C THR A 132 -5.21 5.65 15.46
N GLY A 133 -5.20 4.51 16.15
CA GLY A 133 -4.23 3.44 15.93
C GLY A 133 -4.75 2.21 15.22
N SER A 134 -3.93 1.55 14.41
CA SER A 134 -4.23 0.24 13.83
C SER A 134 -3.07 -0.73 13.97
N GLY A 135 -3.35 -2.03 14.08
CA GLY A 135 -2.34 -3.06 13.92
C GLY A 135 -2.05 -3.30 12.44
N GLY A 136 -3.10 -3.60 11.67
CA GLY A 136 -2.98 -3.92 10.24
C GLY A 136 -2.97 -2.67 9.37
N ILE A 137 -4.15 -2.15 9.03
CA ILE A 137 -4.32 -1.02 8.11
C ILE A 137 -4.94 0.18 8.83
N ALA A 138 -4.33 1.35 8.69
CA ALA A 138 -4.83 2.63 9.21
C ALA A 138 -5.41 3.50 8.10
N CYS A 139 -6.62 4.03 8.29
CA CYS A 139 -7.37 4.84 7.33
C CYS A 139 -7.90 6.12 7.98
N PHE A 140 -7.08 7.18 8.09
CA PHE A 140 -7.44 8.40 8.83
C PHE A 140 -7.45 9.63 7.94
N ASN A 141 -8.59 10.32 7.84
CA ASN A 141 -8.76 11.51 7.00
C ASN A 141 -8.42 11.27 5.52
N ILE A 142 -8.84 10.13 4.97
CA ILE A 142 -8.58 9.75 3.57
C ILE A 142 -9.87 9.40 2.84
N GLN A 143 -9.92 9.62 1.54
CA GLN A 143 -11.09 9.30 0.73
C GLN A 143 -10.71 8.34 -0.39
N LYS A 144 -11.63 7.44 -0.76
CA LYS A 144 -11.53 6.53 -1.91
C LYS A 144 -10.30 5.62 -1.88
N MET A 145 -9.95 5.09 -0.70
CA MET A 145 -9.00 3.98 -0.62
C MET A 145 -9.70 2.68 -1.00
N VAL A 146 -9.04 1.81 -1.76
CA VAL A 146 -9.52 0.47 -2.09
C VAL A 146 -8.64 -0.59 -1.43
N ILE A 147 -9.26 -1.54 -0.73
CA ILE A 147 -8.60 -2.71 -0.14
C ILE A 147 -9.25 -3.95 -0.76
N ALA A 148 -8.53 -4.59 -1.68
CA ALA A 148 -9.07 -5.66 -2.51
C ALA A 148 -8.28 -6.97 -2.33
N ASN A 149 -8.96 -8.11 -2.27
CA ASN A 149 -8.30 -9.42 -2.33
C ASN A 149 -7.21 -9.66 -1.24
N CYS A 150 -7.24 -8.90 -0.15
CA CYS A 150 -6.21 -8.93 0.89
C CYS A 150 -6.56 -9.91 2.02
N ARG A 151 -5.53 -10.48 2.63
CA ARG A 151 -5.62 -11.23 3.89
C ARG A 151 -5.03 -10.39 5.00
N ILE A 152 -5.87 -9.88 5.89
CA ILE A 152 -5.45 -9.02 7.01
C ILE A 152 -5.52 -9.88 8.27
N VAL A 153 -4.36 -10.31 8.76
CA VAL A 153 -4.29 -11.43 9.71
C VAL A 153 -3.28 -11.21 10.82
N ASN A 154 -3.58 -11.66 12.04
CA ASN A 154 -2.67 -11.65 13.19
C ASN A 154 -2.09 -10.26 13.53
N ASN A 155 -2.83 -9.20 13.22
CA ASN A 155 -2.43 -7.85 13.57
C ASN A 155 -3.01 -7.45 14.92
N ARG A 156 -2.21 -6.71 15.69
CA ARG A 156 -2.52 -6.29 17.05
C ARG A 156 -2.37 -4.78 17.19
N ALA A 157 -3.34 -4.15 17.82
CA ALA A 157 -3.24 -2.77 18.25
C ALA A 157 -3.35 -2.71 19.77
N PHE A 158 -2.48 -1.93 20.40
CA PHE A 158 -2.52 -1.62 21.82
C PHE A 158 -2.94 -0.18 22.01
N TYR A 159 -3.96 0.03 22.83
CA TYR A 159 -4.26 1.33 23.36
C TYR A 159 -3.58 1.49 24.73
N GLU A 160 -2.52 2.30 24.77
CA GLU A 160 -1.86 2.65 26.02
C GLU A 160 -2.58 3.85 26.63
N MET A 161 -3.46 3.58 27.61
CA MET A 161 -4.21 4.64 28.30
C MET A 161 -3.25 5.63 28.98
N VAL A 162 -3.26 6.88 28.53
CA VAL A 162 -2.66 8.02 29.25
C VAL A 162 -3.79 8.96 29.68
N GLY A 163 -4.29 8.79 30.92
CA GLY A 163 -5.34 9.63 31.48
C GLY A 163 -6.78 9.15 31.22
N ASN A 164 -7.76 10.01 31.53
CA ASN A 164 -9.19 9.66 31.62
C ASN A 164 -10.02 10.02 30.36
N SER A 165 -9.36 10.15 29.20
CA SER A 165 -9.98 10.67 27.98
C SER A 165 -10.32 9.55 27.01
N VAL A 166 -11.53 8.99 27.09
CA VAL A 166 -12.03 8.05 26.08
C VAL A 166 -12.74 8.85 24.98
N LEU A 167 -12.05 9.10 23.87
CA LEU A 167 -12.69 9.55 22.62
C LEU A 167 -11.99 8.89 21.43
N GLY A 168 -12.34 7.63 21.16
CA GLY A 168 -11.93 6.82 20.00
C GLY A 168 -11.22 5.52 20.40
N GLY A 169 -11.19 4.53 19.51
CA GLY A 169 -10.63 3.20 19.75
C GLY A 169 -9.53 2.86 18.75
N VAL A 170 -8.71 1.85 19.08
CA VAL A 170 -7.76 1.24 18.15
C VAL A 170 -8.40 0.06 17.43
N GLY A 171 -7.87 -0.34 16.27
CA GLY A 171 -8.35 -1.51 15.53
C GLY A 171 -7.22 -2.48 15.24
N GLY A 172 -7.39 -3.76 15.60
CA GLY A 172 -6.37 -4.78 15.34
C GLY A 172 -6.11 -4.97 13.85
N GLY A 173 -7.17 -5.17 13.06
CA GLY A 173 -7.06 -5.47 11.63
C GLY A 173 -7.08 -4.21 10.76
N ILE A 174 -8.17 -3.44 10.86
CA ILE A 174 -8.34 -2.17 10.17
C ILE A 174 -8.90 -1.16 11.17
N ASN A 175 -8.42 0.07 11.15
CA ASN A 175 -9.03 1.18 11.87
C ASN A 175 -9.08 2.41 10.99
N GLY A 176 -10.14 3.22 11.13
CA GLY A 176 -10.23 4.47 10.42
C GLY A 176 -11.17 5.49 11.04
N ASN A 177 -10.92 6.76 10.72
CA ASN A 177 -11.73 7.89 11.14
C ASN A 177 -11.80 8.91 10.00
N ASN A 178 -12.99 9.48 9.77
CA ASN A 178 -13.23 10.43 8.69
C ASN A 178 -12.70 9.92 7.33
N ALA A 179 -13.05 8.66 6.99
CA ALA A 179 -12.53 8.00 5.81
C ALA A 179 -13.60 7.29 4.98
N THR A 180 -13.40 7.28 3.67
CA THR A 180 -14.16 6.44 2.73
C THR A 180 -13.25 5.36 2.17
N VAL A 181 -13.58 4.09 2.45
CA VAL A 181 -12.77 2.93 2.07
C VAL A 181 -13.69 1.87 1.49
N ASP A 182 -13.38 1.40 0.28
CA ASP A 182 -14.04 0.25 -0.33
C ASP A 182 -13.24 -1.01 -0.04
N ILE A 183 -13.88 -1.98 0.62
CA ILE A 183 -13.25 -3.24 1.03
C ILE A 183 -14.02 -4.39 0.40
N TYR A 184 -13.37 -5.18 -0.45
CA TYR A 184 -14.02 -6.33 -1.09
C TYR A 184 -13.05 -7.50 -1.28
N SER A 185 -13.62 -8.71 -1.31
CA SER A 185 -12.88 -9.97 -1.47
C SER A 185 -11.74 -10.19 -0.44
N CYS A 186 -11.81 -9.51 0.71
CA CYS A 186 -10.82 -9.59 1.76
C CYS A 186 -11.17 -10.65 2.83
N GLU A 187 -10.14 -11.20 3.46
CA GLU A 187 -10.27 -12.05 4.65
C GLU A 187 -9.63 -11.33 5.84
N ILE A 188 -10.42 -11.02 6.88
CA ILE A 188 -9.95 -10.29 8.08
C ILE A 188 -10.05 -11.25 9.27
N LEU A 189 -8.93 -11.81 9.71
CA LEU A 189 -8.89 -12.97 10.60
C LEU A 189 -7.92 -12.76 11.77
N SER A 190 -8.27 -13.21 12.97
CA SER A 190 -7.34 -13.28 14.11
C SER A 190 -6.64 -11.96 14.49
N ASN A 191 -7.26 -10.82 14.18
CA ASN A 191 -6.74 -9.52 14.60
C ASN A 191 -7.30 -9.13 15.97
N ARG A 192 -6.53 -8.36 16.75
CA ARG A 192 -6.87 -8.00 18.14
C ARG A 192 -6.61 -6.53 18.42
N ALA A 193 -7.57 -5.87 19.06
CA ALA A 193 -7.37 -4.58 19.70
C ALA A 193 -7.45 -4.82 21.21
N ASP A 194 -6.45 -4.35 21.96
CA ASP A 194 -6.38 -4.43 23.42
C ASP A 194 -6.29 -3.03 24.05
#